data_AF-A0A9E0LKU5-F1
#
_entry.id   AF-A0A9E0LKU5-F1
#
_cell.length_a   1.000
_cell.length_b   1.000
_cell.length_c   1.000
_cell.angle_alpha   90.00
_cell.angle_beta   90.00
_cell.angle_gamma   90.00
#
_symmetry.space_group_name_H-M   'P 1'
#
loop_
_entity.id
_entity.type
_entity.pdbx_description
1 polymer ?
#
loop_
_entity_poly.entity_id
_entity_poly.type
_entity_poly.pdbx_seq_one_letter_code
_entity_poly.pdbx_strand_id
1 'polypeptide(L)'
;MPSHGFLHATVSEIIDNINDVEQLKFAFQESTRTGSEILFLQQLAARRAEIEIMHVPILLGALFDFGDFAEKADTNAFRLEATTLIFGVLRAIPSPETRFEIFSTGFALTRSIYLPIVTASFLDADLDGHSSLAWGIVEDEADLQKFKDLILRRIEHSAQSDCLLVERQLSYLLQIWQEWDKEAASKWAKKQLDKQDSFIHLLKAYRHREPTAKFYYSELFRLISKAEIRNAISALSFEKLAPDEIAMIELFESSQPPLPNQQLDP
;
A
#
# COMPACT_ATOMS: atom_id res chain seq x y z
N MET A 1 -30.57 -6.64 20.54
CA MET A 1 -29.80 -6.10 19.39
C MET A 1 -29.43 -4.68 19.71
N PRO A 2 -28.14 -4.30 19.78
CA PRO A 2 -27.77 -2.93 20.07
C PRO A 2 -28.05 -2.06 18.85
N SER A 3 -28.83 -1.01 19.05
CA SER A 3 -29.04 0.07 18.09
C SER A 3 -27.72 0.82 17.89
N HIS A 4 -27.04 0.58 16.77
CA HIS A 4 -25.86 1.33 16.39
C HIS A 4 -26.27 2.77 16.04
N GLY A 5 -25.78 3.72 16.86
CA GLY A 5 -25.84 5.14 16.53
C GLY A 5 -25.17 5.37 15.19
N PHE A 6 -25.98 5.82 14.23
CA PHE A 6 -25.58 6.10 12.85
C PHE A 6 -24.49 7.18 12.78
N LEU A 7 -23.68 7.10 11.73
CA LEU A 7 -22.80 8.17 11.25
C LEU A 7 -23.52 9.52 11.25
N HIS A 8 -22.76 10.60 11.53
CA HIS A 8 -23.28 11.97 11.48
C HIS A 8 -23.70 12.42 10.06
N ALA A 9 -23.35 11.63 9.03
CA ALA A 9 -23.87 11.72 7.68
C ALA A 9 -24.31 10.34 7.16
N THR A 10 -25.50 10.24 6.57
CA THR A 10 -25.95 9.00 5.92
C THR A 10 -25.22 8.78 4.59
N VAL A 11 -25.16 7.54 4.08
CA VAL A 11 -24.62 7.27 2.73
C VAL A 11 -25.35 8.09 1.65
N SER A 12 -26.63 8.42 1.86
CA SER A 12 -27.37 9.33 0.98
C SER A 12 -26.74 10.71 0.95
N GLU A 13 -26.50 11.29 2.12
CA GLU A 13 -25.87 12.61 2.22
C GLU A 13 -24.47 12.65 1.61
N ILE A 14 -23.72 11.54 1.67
CA ILE A 14 -22.41 11.43 1.05
C ILE A 14 -22.50 11.36 -0.48
N ILE A 15 -23.48 10.64 -1.03
CA ILE A 15 -23.70 10.61 -2.48
C ILE A 15 -24.18 11.99 -2.96
N ASP A 16 -25.10 12.62 -2.22
CA ASP A 16 -25.67 13.93 -2.56
C ASP A 16 -24.62 15.05 -2.51
N ASN A 17 -23.55 14.90 -1.72
CA ASN A 17 -22.46 15.88 -1.56
C ASN A 17 -21.09 15.32 -1.96
N ILE A 18 -21.05 14.36 -2.88
CA ILE A 18 -19.80 13.67 -3.25
C ILE A 18 -18.76 14.59 -3.91
N ASN A 19 -19.17 15.79 -4.34
CA ASN A 19 -18.29 16.84 -4.82
C ASN A 19 -17.45 17.52 -3.70
N ASP A 20 -17.81 17.31 -2.43
CA ASP A 20 -17.04 17.76 -1.27
C ASP A 20 -16.07 16.66 -0.81
N VAL A 21 -14.83 16.74 -1.28
CA VAL A 21 -13.73 15.81 -0.92
C VAL A 21 -13.53 15.75 0.59
N GLU A 22 -13.67 16.87 1.30
CA GLU A 22 -13.42 16.93 2.75
C GLU A 22 -14.56 16.28 3.52
N GLN A 23 -15.80 16.45 3.08
CA GLN A 23 -16.94 15.73 3.65
C GLN A 23 -16.82 14.22 3.45
N LEU A 24 -16.37 13.79 2.27
CA LEU A 24 -16.14 12.38 1.97
C LEU A 24 -15.02 11.80 2.84
N LYS A 25 -13.90 12.52 2.99
CA LYS A 25 -12.81 12.15 3.91
C LYS A 25 -13.27 12.06 5.35
N PHE A 26 -14.06 13.04 5.81
CA PHE A 26 -14.60 13.04 7.16
C PHE A 26 -15.50 11.83 7.41
N ALA A 27 -16.37 11.48 6.45
CA ALA A 27 -17.25 10.32 6.56
C ALA A 27 -16.46 9.01 6.65
N PHE A 28 -15.41 8.87 5.84
CA PHE A 28 -14.48 7.74 5.91
C PHE A 28 -13.79 7.67 7.27
N GLN A 29 -13.23 8.77 7.77
CA GLN A 29 -12.59 8.83 9.09
C GLN A 29 -13.55 8.46 10.23
N GLU A 30 -14.79 8.98 10.21
CA GLU A 30 -15.81 8.64 11.20
C GLU A 30 -16.23 7.16 11.12
N SER A 31 -16.27 6.58 9.92
CA SER A 31 -16.52 5.15 9.76
C SER A 31 -15.42 4.31 10.43
N THR A 32 -14.14 4.67 10.27
CA THR A 32 -13.02 4.00 10.96
C THR A 32 -13.07 4.21 12.47
N ARG A 33 -13.41 5.42 12.92
CA ARG A 33 -13.52 5.73 14.35
C ARG A 33 -14.58 4.86 15.04
N THR A 34 -15.65 4.53 14.31
CA THR A 34 -16.75 3.69 14.81
C THR A 34 -16.59 2.20 14.47
N GLY A 35 -15.56 1.80 13.72
CA GLY A 35 -15.35 0.40 13.28
C GLY A 35 -16.37 -0.08 12.25
N SER A 36 -16.93 0.84 11.45
CA SER A 36 -17.98 0.59 10.47
C SER A 36 -17.51 0.78 9.02
N GLU A 37 -16.20 0.92 8.78
CA GLU A 37 -15.61 1.22 7.48
C GLU A 37 -15.98 0.20 6.38
N ILE A 38 -16.01 -1.10 6.71
CA ILE A 38 -16.41 -2.16 5.76
C ILE A 38 -17.88 -2.00 5.38
N LEU A 39 -18.75 -1.81 6.37
CA LEU A 39 -20.19 -1.62 6.13
C LEU A 39 -20.45 -0.34 5.32
N PHE A 40 -19.71 0.73 5.61
CA PHE A 40 -19.81 1.98 4.87
C PHE A 40 -19.44 1.79 3.38
N LEU A 41 -18.32 1.10 3.10
CA LEU A 41 -17.93 0.75 1.73
C LEU A 41 -18.96 -0.12 1.02
N GLN A 42 -19.51 -1.13 1.71
CA GLN A 42 -20.55 -2.01 1.16
C GLN A 42 -21.83 -1.24 0.81
N GLN A 43 -22.25 -0.32 1.67
CA GLN A 43 -23.43 0.52 1.41
C GLN A 43 -23.19 1.49 0.25
N LEU A 44 -22.00 2.10 0.16
CA LEU A 44 -21.63 2.95 -0.95
C LEU A 44 -21.57 2.15 -2.27
N ALA A 45 -21.00 0.93 -2.24
CA ALA A 45 -20.95 0.02 -3.37
C ALA A 45 -22.35 -0.43 -3.83
N ALA A 46 -23.29 -0.66 -2.91
CA ALA A 46 -24.67 -1.00 -3.24
C ALA A 46 -25.38 0.12 -4.01
N ARG A 47 -24.98 1.38 -3.79
CA ARG A 47 -25.57 2.58 -4.40
C ARG A 47 -24.71 3.21 -5.49
N ARG A 48 -23.69 2.48 -5.97
CA ARG A 48 -22.77 2.97 -7.00
C ARG A 48 -23.43 3.49 -8.29
N ALA A 49 -24.63 3.01 -8.62
CA ALA A 49 -25.39 3.47 -9.78
C ALA A 49 -25.96 4.90 -9.63
N GLU A 50 -26.01 5.41 -8.40
CA GLU A 50 -26.45 6.78 -8.09
C GLU A 50 -25.30 7.79 -8.19
N ILE A 51 -24.06 7.33 -8.35
CA ILE A 51 -22.88 8.19 -8.42
C ILE A 51 -22.71 8.68 -9.86
N GLU A 52 -22.87 9.98 -10.07
CA GLU A 52 -22.65 10.58 -11.38
C GLU A 52 -21.19 10.45 -11.82
N ILE A 53 -20.97 10.20 -13.11
CA ILE A 53 -19.64 9.97 -13.69
C ILE A 53 -18.64 11.08 -13.36
N MET A 54 -19.09 12.33 -13.33
CA MET A 54 -18.24 13.49 -13.03
C MET A 54 -17.70 13.51 -11.59
N HIS A 55 -18.30 12.75 -10.68
CA HIS A 55 -17.89 12.65 -9.29
C HIS A 55 -16.99 11.45 -9.00
N VAL A 56 -16.87 10.50 -9.95
CA VAL A 56 -16.05 9.31 -9.78
C VAL A 56 -14.58 9.65 -9.48
N PRO A 57 -13.90 10.59 -10.18
CA PRO A 57 -12.51 10.93 -9.84
C PRO A 57 -12.33 11.40 -8.39
N ILE A 58 -13.27 12.20 -7.87
CA ILE A 58 -13.25 12.71 -6.49
C ILE A 58 -13.38 11.55 -5.50
N LEU A 59 -14.33 10.64 -5.75
CA LEU A 59 -14.52 9.44 -4.94
C LEU A 59 -13.25 8.58 -4.90
N LEU A 60 -12.64 8.34 -6.06
CA LEU A 60 -11.42 7.54 -6.16
C LEU A 60 -10.27 8.18 -5.39
N GLY A 61 -10.05 9.49 -5.55
CA GLY A 61 -9.03 10.22 -4.80
C GLY A 61 -9.21 10.12 -3.28
N ALA A 62 -10.45 10.26 -2.80
CA ALA A 62 -10.75 10.12 -1.38
C ALA A 62 -10.60 8.68 -0.87
N LEU A 63 -10.99 7.67 -1.65
CA LEU A 63 -10.79 6.25 -1.33
C LEU A 63 -9.31 5.92 -1.23
N PHE A 64 -8.50 6.42 -2.17
CA PHE A 64 -7.05 6.23 -2.15
C PHE A 64 -6.42 6.86 -0.90
N ASP A 65 -6.75 8.10 -0.59
CA ASP A 65 -6.29 8.75 0.64
C ASP A 65 -6.71 7.91 1.87
N PHE A 66 -7.96 7.45 1.90
CA PHE A 66 -8.47 6.69 3.03
C PHE A 66 -7.80 5.32 3.22
N GLY A 67 -7.41 4.64 2.15
CA GLY A 67 -6.76 3.34 2.22
C GLY A 67 -5.42 3.34 2.96
N ASP A 68 -4.73 4.49 2.99
CA ASP A 68 -3.50 4.65 3.77
C ASP A 68 -3.81 4.92 5.26
N PHE A 69 -4.97 5.50 5.57
CA PHE A 69 -5.42 5.87 6.92
C PHE A 69 -6.15 4.77 7.69
N ALA A 70 -6.74 3.77 7.02
CA ALA A 70 -7.55 2.72 7.65
C ALA A 70 -6.69 1.81 8.55
N GLU A 71 -6.40 2.29 9.76
CA GLU A 71 -5.36 1.72 10.62
C GLU A 71 -5.78 0.40 11.28
N LYS A 72 -7.08 0.28 11.58
CA LYS A 72 -7.67 -0.75 12.46
C LYS A 72 -8.52 -1.78 11.73
N ALA A 73 -8.83 -1.56 10.47
CA ALA A 73 -9.61 -2.51 9.70
C ALA A 73 -8.80 -3.81 9.56
N ASP A 74 -9.50 -4.95 9.43
CA ASP A 74 -8.89 -6.10 8.77
C ASP A 74 -8.45 -5.63 7.38
N THR A 75 -7.15 -5.34 7.27
CA THR A 75 -6.57 -4.69 6.08
C THR A 75 -6.88 -5.47 4.81
N ASN A 76 -7.14 -6.78 4.90
CA ASN A 76 -7.57 -7.58 3.76
C ASN A 76 -9.01 -7.27 3.35
N ALA A 77 -9.94 -7.33 4.29
CA ALA A 77 -11.36 -7.12 4.02
C ALA A 77 -11.61 -5.68 3.53
N PHE A 78 -11.00 -4.69 4.18
CA PHE A 78 -11.07 -3.31 3.71
C PHE A 78 -10.56 -3.14 2.27
N ARG A 79 -9.37 -3.67 1.97
CA ARG A 79 -8.78 -3.58 0.62
C ARG A 79 -9.67 -4.21 -0.43
N LEU A 80 -10.25 -5.37 -0.12
CA LEU A 80 -11.15 -6.06 -1.03
C LEU A 80 -12.40 -5.22 -1.31
N GLU A 81 -13.03 -4.66 -0.29
CA GLU A 81 -14.23 -3.84 -0.44
C GLU A 81 -13.94 -2.52 -1.17
N ALA A 82 -12.85 -1.84 -0.83
CA ALA A 82 -12.43 -0.61 -1.50
C ALA A 82 -12.14 -0.86 -2.98
N THR A 83 -11.39 -1.92 -3.30
CA THR A 83 -11.10 -2.31 -4.69
C THR A 83 -12.36 -2.70 -5.44
N THR A 84 -13.28 -3.43 -4.80
CA THR A 84 -14.58 -3.80 -5.37
C THR A 84 -15.41 -2.57 -5.70
N LEU A 85 -15.45 -1.57 -4.82
CA LEU A 85 -16.12 -0.30 -5.07
C LEU A 85 -15.48 0.44 -6.24
N ILE A 86 -14.14 0.60 -6.24
CA ILE A 86 -13.38 1.27 -7.31
C ILE A 86 -13.69 0.64 -8.68
N PHE A 87 -13.57 -0.69 -8.80
CA PHE A 87 -13.88 -1.38 -10.05
C PHE A 87 -15.37 -1.32 -10.39
N GLY A 88 -16.24 -1.39 -9.38
CA GLY A 88 -17.68 -1.29 -9.56
C GLY A 88 -18.12 0.04 -10.18
N VAL A 89 -17.62 1.17 -9.68
CA VAL A 89 -17.95 2.50 -10.22
C VAL A 89 -17.33 2.72 -11.59
N LEU A 90 -16.09 2.25 -11.80
CA LEU A 90 -15.43 2.38 -13.09
C LEU A 90 -16.14 1.55 -14.17
N ARG A 91 -16.55 0.31 -13.88
CA ARG A 91 -17.26 -0.56 -14.84
C ARG A 91 -18.61 -0.04 -15.31
N ALA A 92 -19.21 0.92 -14.60
CA ALA A 92 -20.43 1.60 -15.05
C ALA A 92 -20.15 2.56 -16.23
N ILE A 93 -18.89 2.94 -16.46
CA ILE A 93 -18.46 3.82 -17.54
C ILE A 93 -18.17 2.99 -18.80
N PRO A 94 -18.83 3.27 -19.95
CA PRO A 94 -18.73 2.40 -21.12
C PRO A 94 -17.35 2.33 -21.80
N SER A 95 -16.67 3.48 -21.98
CA SER A 95 -15.39 3.53 -22.69
C SER A 95 -14.23 3.12 -21.76
N PRO A 96 -13.38 2.15 -22.16
CA PRO A 96 -12.10 1.88 -21.48
C PRO A 96 -11.22 3.13 -21.36
N GLU A 97 -11.11 3.96 -22.41
CA GLU A 97 -10.27 5.16 -22.38
C GLU A 97 -10.78 6.16 -21.34
N THR A 98 -12.11 6.37 -21.28
CA THR A 98 -12.73 7.25 -20.27
C THR A 98 -12.57 6.69 -18.86
N ARG A 99 -12.65 5.35 -18.68
CA ARG A 99 -12.37 4.71 -17.40
C ARG A 99 -10.95 4.97 -16.93
N PHE A 100 -9.98 4.77 -17.81
CA PHE A 100 -8.57 4.99 -17.51
C PHE A 100 -8.28 6.47 -17.19
N GLU A 101 -8.88 7.40 -17.94
CA GLU A 101 -8.75 8.84 -17.69
C GLU A 101 -9.30 9.24 -16.32
N ILE A 102 -10.51 8.78 -15.98
CA ILE A 102 -11.14 9.04 -14.67
C ILE A 102 -10.33 8.42 -13.53
N PHE A 103 -9.83 7.20 -13.73
CA PHE A 103 -9.01 6.49 -12.76
C PHE A 103 -7.68 7.23 -12.49
N SER A 104 -7.00 7.63 -13.57
CA SER A 104 -5.76 8.41 -13.50
C SER A 104 -5.99 9.79 -12.86
N THR A 105 -7.12 10.43 -13.16
CA THR A 105 -7.51 11.71 -12.54
C THR A 105 -7.74 11.53 -11.04
N GLY A 106 -8.43 10.47 -10.62
CA GLY A 106 -8.59 10.14 -9.21
C GLY A 106 -7.27 9.94 -8.49
N PHE A 107 -6.31 9.24 -9.12
CA PHE A 107 -4.95 9.09 -8.58
C PHE A 107 -4.19 10.43 -8.46
N ALA A 108 -4.40 11.34 -9.41
CA ALA A 108 -3.79 12.67 -9.37
C ALA A 108 -4.31 13.52 -8.20
N LEU A 109 -5.52 13.26 -7.69
CA LEU A 109 -6.14 14.00 -6.58
C LEU A 109 -5.71 13.52 -5.18
N THR A 110 -5.10 12.34 -5.09
CA THR A 110 -4.61 11.77 -3.82
C THR A 110 -3.12 12.01 -3.65
N ARG A 111 -2.63 11.94 -2.40
CA ARG A 111 -1.18 11.86 -2.09
C ARG A 111 -0.75 10.45 -1.71
N SER A 112 -1.72 9.58 -1.47
CA SER A 112 -1.53 8.22 -1.05
C SER A 112 -0.94 7.33 -2.13
N ILE A 113 -0.32 6.25 -1.68
CA ILE A 113 0.44 5.32 -2.52
C ILE A 113 -0.06 3.90 -2.35
N TYR A 114 -0.46 3.50 -1.13
CA TYR A 114 -0.69 2.09 -0.85
C TYR A 114 -1.91 1.54 -1.57
N LEU A 115 -3.09 2.16 -1.45
CA LEU A 115 -4.27 1.66 -2.16
C LEU A 115 -4.14 1.74 -3.69
N PRO A 116 -3.58 2.82 -4.30
CA PRO A 116 -3.25 2.83 -5.72
C PRO A 116 -2.38 1.66 -6.17
N ILE A 117 -1.33 1.31 -5.40
CA ILE A 117 -0.51 0.13 -5.67
C ILE A 117 -1.35 -1.14 -5.60
N VAL A 118 -2.14 -1.33 -4.54
CA VAL A 118 -3.00 -2.51 -4.40
C VAL A 118 -3.91 -2.66 -5.61
N THR A 119 -4.57 -1.56 -6.03
CA THR A 119 -5.45 -1.56 -7.20
C THR A 119 -4.69 -1.90 -8.49
N ALA A 120 -3.51 -1.31 -8.71
CA ALA A 120 -2.66 -1.64 -9.84
C ALA A 120 -2.20 -3.11 -9.83
N SER A 121 -1.84 -3.66 -8.67
CA SER A 121 -1.48 -5.07 -8.52
C SER A 121 -2.67 -6.00 -8.83
N PHE A 122 -3.91 -5.61 -8.51
CA PHE A 122 -5.10 -6.37 -8.92
C PHE A 122 -5.35 -6.31 -10.43
N LEU A 123 -4.99 -5.21 -11.09
CA LEU A 123 -5.03 -5.14 -12.55
C LEU A 123 -3.91 -5.99 -13.17
N ASP A 124 -2.72 -5.97 -12.59
CA ASP A 124 -1.54 -6.71 -13.06
C ASP A 124 -1.62 -8.22 -12.85
N ALA A 125 -2.31 -8.65 -11.79
CA ALA A 125 -2.43 -10.05 -11.46
C ALA A 125 -3.38 -10.75 -12.46
N ASP A 126 -2.82 -11.67 -13.25
CA ASP A 126 -3.57 -12.65 -14.03
C ASP A 126 -4.16 -13.72 -13.08
N LEU A 127 -5.05 -13.28 -12.18
CA LEU A 127 -5.75 -14.14 -11.25
C LEU A 127 -6.63 -15.10 -12.08
N ASP A 128 -6.24 -16.37 -12.11
CA ASP A 128 -6.96 -17.47 -12.76
C ASP A 128 -7.09 -17.39 -14.30
N GLY A 129 -6.13 -16.76 -14.99
CA GLY A 129 -6.18 -16.61 -16.46
C GLY A 129 -7.20 -15.56 -16.93
N HIS A 130 -7.62 -14.70 -16.01
CA HIS A 130 -8.42 -13.51 -16.27
C HIS A 130 -7.55 -12.26 -16.05
N SER A 131 -6.77 -11.90 -17.06
CA SER A 131 -6.01 -10.63 -17.12
C SER A 131 -6.87 -9.40 -16.79
N SER A 132 -6.24 -8.26 -16.46
CA SER A 132 -6.82 -6.90 -16.40
C SER A 132 -7.91 -6.62 -17.45
N LEU A 133 -7.78 -7.17 -18.66
CA LEU A 133 -8.76 -7.10 -19.74
C LEU A 133 -10.15 -7.63 -19.33
N ALA A 134 -10.22 -8.62 -18.45
CA ALA A 134 -11.45 -9.21 -17.95
C ALA A 134 -12.29 -8.22 -17.12
N TRP A 135 -11.65 -7.24 -16.49
CA TRP A 135 -12.32 -6.17 -15.75
C TRP A 135 -12.63 -4.95 -16.63
N GLY A 136 -11.90 -4.81 -17.75
CA GLY A 136 -12.06 -3.75 -18.75
C GLY A 136 -11.68 -2.36 -18.25
N ILE A 137 -11.01 -2.23 -17.10
CA ILE A 137 -10.63 -0.93 -16.54
C ILE A 137 -9.59 -0.22 -17.41
N VAL A 138 -8.65 -1.00 -17.95
CA VAL A 138 -7.64 -0.58 -18.93
C VAL A 138 -7.98 -1.22 -20.27
N GLU A 139 -7.62 -0.55 -21.36
CA GLU A 139 -7.81 -1.09 -22.71
C GLU A 139 -6.76 -2.15 -23.05
N ASP A 140 -5.52 -1.90 -22.64
CA ASP A 140 -4.37 -2.73 -22.94
C ASP A 140 -3.29 -2.67 -21.84
N GLU A 141 -2.20 -3.41 -22.06
CA GLU A 141 -1.04 -3.40 -21.17
C GLU A 141 -0.31 -2.04 -21.15
N ALA A 142 -0.41 -1.25 -22.22
CA ALA A 142 0.25 0.06 -22.28
C ALA A 142 -0.40 1.05 -21.30
N ASP A 143 -1.72 1.01 -21.15
CA ASP A 143 -2.43 1.80 -20.13
C ASP A 143 -2.07 1.36 -18.71
N LEU A 144 -2.01 0.06 -18.45
CA LEU A 144 -1.54 -0.45 -17.16
C LEU A 144 -0.11 0.03 -16.87
N GLN A 145 0.79 -0.04 -17.86
CA GLN A 145 2.16 0.44 -17.71
C GLN A 145 2.20 1.96 -17.43
N LYS A 146 1.40 2.77 -18.13
CA LYS A 146 1.30 4.21 -17.84
C LYS A 146 0.90 4.47 -16.38
N PHE A 147 -0.03 3.68 -15.85
CA PHE A 147 -0.46 3.83 -14.45
C PHE A 147 0.61 3.39 -13.46
N LYS A 148 1.29 2.26 -13.71
CA LYS A 148 2.45 1.82 -12.93
C LYS A 148 3.53 2.90 -12.91
N ASP A 149 3.83 3.54 -14.03
CA ASP A 149 4.80 4.64 -14.12
C ASP A 149 4.39 5.85 -13.28
N LEU A 150 3.09 6.21 -13.26
CA LEU A 150 2.58 7.29 -12.40
C LEU A 150 2.78 6.98 -10.91
N ILE A 151 2.54 5.74 -10.51
CA ILE A 151 2.76 5.27 -9.14
C ILE A 151 4.26 5.28 -8.81
N LEU A 152 5.11 4.72 -9.68
CA LEU A 152 6.56 4.69 -9.48
C LEU A 152 7.13 6.08 -9.27
N ARG A 153 6.73 7.07 -10.09
CA ARG A 153 7.12 8.48 -9.91
C ARG A 153 6.73 9.02 -8.54
N ARG A 154 5.56 8.63 -8.01
CA ARG A 154 5.12 9.05 -6.67
C ARG A 154 5.93 8.36 -5.57
N ILE A 155 6.22 7.07 -5.70
CA ILE A 155 7.11 6.35 -4.79
C ILE A 155 8.49 7.02 -4.77
N GLU A 156 9.08 7.28 -5.94
CA GLU A 156 10.37 7.95 -6.08
C GLU A 156 10.38 9.35 -5.46
N HIS A 157 9.29 10.12 -5.63
CA HIS A 157 9.16 11.42 -4.99
C HIS A 157 9.14 11.29 -3.46
N SER A 158 8.33 10.40 -2.90
CA SER A 158 8.30 10.13 -1.45
C SER A 158 9.63 9.56 -0.93
N ALA A 159 10.36 8.83 -1.78
CA ALA A 159 11.67 8.27 -1.48
C ALA A 159 12.77 9.34 -1.36
N GLN A 160 12.58 10.52 -1.96
CA GLN A 160 13.51 11.65 -1.88
C GLN A 160 13.38 12.45 -0.58
N SER A 161 12.20 12.43 0.07
CA SER A 161 11.88 13.27 1.24
C SER A 161 11.85 12.51 2.58
N ASP A 162 12.45 11.32 2.65
CA ASP A 162 12.33 10.36 3.76
C ASP A 162 10.87 9.97 4.13
N CYS A 163 9.85 10.50 3.44
CA CYS A 163 8.43 10.18 3.66
C CYS A 163 8.13 8.71 3.42
N LEU A 164 8.73 8.11 2.39
CA LEU A 164 8.54 6.69 2.09
C LEU A 164 8.93 5.80 3.29
N LEU A 165 9.97 6.16 4.03
CA LEU A 165 10.50 5.35 5.13
C LEU A 165 9.52 5.23 6.30
N VAL A 166 8.67 6.23 6.49
CA VAL A 166 7.66 6.26 7.56
C VAL A 166 6.30 5.73 7.10
N GLU A 167 6.19 5.27 5.85
CA GLU A 167 4.98 4.66 5.34
C GLU A 167 4.68 3.36 6.08
N ARG A 168 3.45 3.25 6.58
CA ARG A 168 3.02 2.09 7.37
C ARG A 168 3.16 0.78 6.60
N GLN A 169 2.92 0.83 5.30
CA GLN A 169 2.96 -0.32 4.40
C GLN A 169 4.29 -0.43 3.64
N LEU A 170 5.37 0.19 4.16
CA LEU A 170 6.67 0.27 3.49
C LEU A 170 7.14 -1.08 2.92
N SER A 171 7.04 -2.18 3.66
CA SER A 171 7.47 -3.49 3.16
C SER A 171 6.70 -3.97 1.93
N TYR A 172 5.40 -3.67 1.84
CA TYR A 172 4.60 -3.95 0.65
C TYR A 172 4.96 -3.01 -0.50
N LEU A 173 5.09 -1.70 -0.21
CA LEU A 173 5.47 -0.70 -1.22
C LEU A 173 6.82 -1.07 -1.86
N LEU A 174 7.79 -1.49 -1.05
CA LEU A 174 9.10 -1.92 -1.53
C LEU A 174 9.05 -3.23 -2.30
N GLN A 175 8.19 -4.18 -1.90
CA GLN A 175 7.98 -5.40 -2.65
C GLN A 175 7.47 -5.09 -4.07
N ILE A 176 6.41 -4.28 -4.20
CA ILE A 176 5.85 -3.94 -5.50
C ILE A 176 6.79 -3.04 -6.31
N TRP A 177 7.43 -2.05 -5.66
CA TRP A 177 8.45 -1.24 -6.33
C TRP A 177 9.57 -2.12 -6.88
N GLN A 178 9.99 -3.15 -6.14
CA GLN A 178 10.99 -4.09 -6.63
C GLN A 178 10.51 -4.89 -7.86
N GLU A 179 9.24 -5.34 -7.85
CA GLU A 179 8.66 -6.10 -8.95
C GLU A 179 8.59 -5.27 -10.23
N TRP A 180 8.29 -3.97 -10.13
CA TRP A 180 8.18 -3.08 -11.30
C TRP A 180 9.48 -2.38 -11.69
N ASP A 181 10.34 -2.02 -10.73
CA ASP A 181 11.65 -1.42 -10.92
C ASP A 181 12.64 -1.83 -9.81
N LYS A 182 13.22 -3.02 -9.99
CA LYS A 182 14.19 -3.60 -9.06
C LYS A 182 15.41 -2.71 -8.83
N GLU A 183 15.90 -2.02 -9.87
CA GLU A 183 17.13 -1.23 -9.76
C GLU A 183 16.92 -0.02 -8.86
N ALA A 184 15.85 0.76 -9.11
CA ALA A 184 15.53 1.93 -8.32
C ALA A 184 15.24 1.57 -6.86
N ALA A 185 14.42 0.54 -6.62
CA ALA A 185 14.10 0.06 -5.28
C ALA A 185 15.36 -0.39 -4.52
N SER A 186 16.23 -1.19 -5.15
CA SER A 186 17.47 -1.68 -4.53
C SER A 186 18.44 -0.53 -4.22
N LYS A 187 18.59 0.43 -5.16
CA LYS A 187 19.42 1.61 -4.98
C LYS A 187 18.94 2.46 -3.81
N TRP A 188 17.63 2.68 -3.69
CA TRP A 188 17.06 3.40 -2.56
C TRP A 188 17.29 2.68 -1.24
N ALA A 189 16.99 1.37 -1.19
CA ALA A 189 17.11 0.57 0.02
C ALA A 189 18.56 0.55 0.55
N LYS A 190 19.55 0.44 -0.34
CA LYS A 190 20.98 0.50 0.03
C LYS A 190 21.39 1.83 0.65
N LYS A 191 20.86 2.96 0.15
CA LYS A 191 21.14 4.28 0.74
C LYS A 191 20.63 4.40 2.18
N GLN A 192 19.60 3.63 2.55
CA GLN A 192 19.08 3.64 3.92
C GLN A 192 20.00 2.92 4.91
N LEU A 193 20.92 2.06 4.43
CA LEU A 193 21.88 1.37 5.30
C LEU A 193 22.92 2.30 5.91
N ASP A 194 23.23 3.41 5.23
CA ASP A 194 24.25 4.37 5.67
C ASP A 194 23.77 5.24 6.84
N LYS A 195 22.47 5.23 7.14
CA LYS A 195 21.84 5.99 8.21
C LYS A 195 21.29 5.02 9.27
N GLN A 196 21.86 5.03 10.48
CA GLN A 196 21.46 4.14 11.58
C GLN A 196 19.92 4.13 11.78
N ASP A 197 19.31 5.30 11.95
CA ASP A 197 17.87 5.39 12.20
C ASP A 197 17.06 4.85 11.02
N SER A 198 17.49 5.12 9.78
CA SER A 198 16.79 4.65 8.57
C SER A 198 16.88 3.15 8.40
N PHE A 199 18.03 2.56 8.70
CA PHE A 199 18.19 1.11 8.66
C PHE A 199 17.30 0.41 9.71
N ILE A 200 17.21 0.97 10.92
CA ILE A 200 16.30 0.45 11.95
C ILE A 200 14.83 0.54 11.53
N HIS A 201 14.41 1.66 10.94
CA HIS A 201 13.05 1.80 10.40
C HIS A 201 12.77 0.78 9.30
N LEU A 202 13.74 0.55 8.40
CA LEU A 202 13.64 -0.46 7.36
C LEU A 202 13.45 -1.86 7.96
N LEU A 203 14.25 -2.24 8.97
CA LEU A 203 14.07 -3.52 9.66
C LEU A 203 12.70 -3.64 10.34
N LYS A 204 12.24 -2.57 11.02
CA LYS A 204 10.92 -2.52 11.67
C LYS A 204 9.78 -2.73 10.66
N ALA A 205 9.87 -2.15 9.47
CA ALA A 205 8.85 -2.32 8.43
C ALA A 205 8.68 -3.78 7.96
N TYR A 206 9.77 -4.58 7.97
CA TYR A 206 9.72 -6.01 7.66
C TYR A 206 9.36 -6.89 8.87
N ARG A 207 9.39 -6.35 10.10
CA ARG A 207 8.95 -7.05 11.32
C ARG A 207 7.43 -7.11 11.46
N HIS A 208 6.69 -6.10 10.95
CA HIS A 208 5.27 -5.91 11.22
C HIS A 208 4.30 -6.90 10.55
N ARG A 209 4.75 -7.81 9.68
CA ARG A 209 3.81 -8.69 8.95
C ARG A 209 3.35 -9.93 9.73
N GLU A 210 4.15 -10.56 10.59
CA GLU A 210 3.69 -11.54 11.61
C GLU A 210 4.72 -11.74 12.74
N PRO A 211 4.33 -12.14 13.97
CA PRO A 211 5.23 -12.32 15.12
C PRO A 211 6.30 -13.41 14.95
N THR A 212 6.17 -14.28 13.95
CA THR A 212 7.03 -15.43 13.68
C THR A 212 8.12 -15.07 12.66
N ALA A 213 9.04 -14.21 13.09
CA ALA A 213 10.04 -13.46 12.30
C ALA A 213 11.01 -14.22 11.35
N LYS A 214 10.83 -15.52 11.10
CA LYS A 214 11.79 -16.31 10.29
C LYS A 214 11.69 -16.07 8.78
N PHE A 215 10.54 -15.62 8.26
CA PHE A 215 10.31 -15.56 6.81
C PHE A 215 10.45 -14.16 6.19
N TYR A 216 10.44 -13.05 6.94
CA TYR A 216 10.27 -11.72 6.31
C TYR A 216 11.54 -11.05 5.81
N TYR A 217 12.70 -11.34 6.40
CA TYR A 217 13.95 -10.75 5.92
C TYR A 217 14.39 -11.29 4.55
N SER A 218 13.80 -12.38 4.05
CA SER A 218 14.06 -12.87 2.69
C SER A 218 13.69 -11.85 1.63
N GLU A 219 12.60 -11.10 1.83
CA GLU A 219 12.18 -10.05 0.91
C GLU A 219 13.15 -8.87 0.94
N LEU A 220 13.64 -8.50 2.12
CA LEU A 220 14.72 -7.51 2.23
C LEU A 220 16.00 -7.99 1.52
N PHE A 221 16.29 -9.30 1.52
CA PHE A 221 17.43 -9.87 0.78
C PHE A 221 17.31 -9.81 -0.74
N ARG A 222 16.09 -9.62 -1.25
CA ARG A 222 15.90 -9.39 -2.68
C ARG A 222 16.37 -7.99 -3.06
N LEU A 223 16.28 -7.01 -2.16
CA LEU A 223 16.67 -5.61 -2.36
C LEU A 223 18.15 -5.35 -2.02
N ILE A 224 18.63 -5.95 -0.93
CA ILE A 224 19.95 -5.70 -0.36
C ILE A 224 20.61 -7.03 -0.04
N SER A 225 21.89 -7.20 -0.39
CA SER A 225 22.58 -8.45 -0.08
C SER A 225 22.74 -8.67 1.44
N LYS A 226 22.81 -9.94 1.85
CA LYS A 226 23.08 -10.31 3.24
C LYS A 226 24.36 -9.69 3.79
N ALA A 227 25.40 -9.58 2.95
CA ALA A 227 26.68 -9.01 3.34
C ALA A 227 26.54 -7.50 3.64
N GLU A 228 25.84 -6.75 2.80
CA GLU A 228 25.57 -5.32 3.01
C GLU A 228 24.79 -5.10 4.32
N ILE A 229 23.78 -5.92 4.62
CA ILE A 229 23.02 -5.81 5.87
C ILE A 229 23.88 -6.12 7.09
N ARG A 230 24.74 -7.16 7.04
CA ARG A 230 25.67 -7.46 8.15
C ARG A 230 26.67 -6.34 8.39
N ASN A 231 27.18 -5.74 7.31
CA ASN A 231 28.08 -4.59 7.42
C ASN A 231 27.36 -3.41 8.08
N ALA A 232 26.09 -3.15 7.71
CA ALA A 232 25.28 -2.13 8.34
C ALA A 232 25.04 -2.40 9.84
N ILE A 233 24.69 -3.65 10.20
CA ILE A 233 24.53 -4.07 11.62
C ILE A 233 25.82 -3.87 12.40
N SER A 234 26.97 -4.25 11.83
CA SER A 234 28.27 -4.12 12.49
C SER A 234 28.68 -2.66 12.72
N ALA A 235 28.14 -1.74 11.93
CA ALA A 235 28.36 -0.30 12.07
C ALA A 235 27.39 0.38 13.06
N LEU A 236 26.39 -0.33 13.60
CA LEU A 236 25.44 0.22 14.56
C LEU A 236 26.10 0.51 15.92
N SER A 237 25.75 1.65 16.50
CA SER A 237 26.08 1.96 17.90
C SER A 237 25.03 1.32 18.82
N PHE A 238 25.25 0.07 19.25
CA PHE A 238 24.30 -0.71 20.08
C PHE A 238 23.90 0.00 21.38
N GLU A 239 24.78 0.80 21.96
CA GLU A 239 24.53 1.64 23.15
C GLU A 239 23.43 2.70 22.96
N LYS A 240 23.08 3.02 21.70
CA LYS A 240 22.04 4.00 21.35
C LYS A 240 20.73 3.34 20.93
N LEU A 241 20.69 2.02 20.86
CA LEU A 241 19.50 1.28 20.43
C LEU A 241 18.57 1.00 21.61
N ALA A 242 17.27 1.04 21.34
CA ALA A 242 16.28 0.59 22.31
C ALA A 242 16.34 -0.95 22.47
N PRO A 243 15.96 -1.51 23.63
CA PRO A 243 16.01 -2.96 23.86
C PRO A 243 15.23 -3.78 22.81
N ASP A 244 14.12 -3.26 22.30
CA ASP A 244 13.32 -3.93 21.26
C ASP A 244 13.98 -3.90 19.87
N GLU A 245 14.84 -2.92 19.61
CA GLU A 245 15.65 -2.81 18.39
C GLU A 245 16.82 -3.79 18.43
N ILE A 246 17.47 -3.93 19.58
CA ILE A 246 18.52 -4.93 19.82
C ILE A 246 17.95 -6.33 19.61
N ALA A 247 16.81 -6.65 20.26
CA ALA A 247 16.16 -7.95 20.11
C ALA A 247 15.76 -8.26 18.66
N MET A 248 15.36 -7.23 17.89
CA MET A 248 15.03 -7.38 16.47
C MET A 248 16.27 -7.72 15.62
N ILE A 249 17.43 -7.11 15.92
CA ILE A 249 18.70 -7.40 15.26
C ILE A 249 19.17 -8.81 15.60
N GLU A 250 19.13 -9.21 16.87
CA GLU A 250 19.49 -10.57 17.30
C GLU A 250 18.60 -11.63 16.62
N LEU A 251 17.32 -11.34 16.49
CA LEU A 251 16.37 -12.18 15.78
C LEU A 251 16.67 -12.26 14.27
N PHE A 252 17.05 -11.13 13.66
CA PHE A 252 17.53 -11.11 12.28
C PHE A 252 18.76 -12.02 12.10
N GLU A 253 19.77 -11.89 12.96
CA GLU A 253 21.01 -12.66 12.87
C GLU A 253 20.79 -14.16 13.08
N SER A 254 19.97 -14.52 14.08
CA SER A 254 19.63 -15.92 14.38
C SER A 254 18.72 -16.58 13.35
N SER A 255 17.99 -15.81 12.54
CA SER A 255 17.17 -16.31 11.44
C SER A 255 17.97 -16.65 10.18
N GLN A 256 19.26 -16.31 10.12
CA GLN A 256 20.09 -16.59 8.95
C GLN A 256 20.59 -18.04 8.93
N PRO A 257 20.51 -18.74 7.78
CA PRO A 257 21.24 -19.99 7.63
C PRO A 257 22.75 -19.72 7.80
N PRO A 258 23.50 -20.66 8.43
CA PRO A 258 24.94 -20.53 8.60
C PRO A 258 25.61 -20.35 7.24
N LEU A 259 26.68 -19.54 7.21
CA LEU A 259 27.46 -19.33 5.99
C LEU A 259 27.98 -20.69 5.47
N PRO A 260 27.90 -20.97 4.16
CA PRO A 260 28.62 -22.09 3.58
C PRO A 260 30.12 -21.83 3.81
N ASN A 261 30.77 -22.71 4.56
CA ASN A 261 32.19 -22.69 4.93
C ASN A 261 32.61 -21.70 6.02
N GLN A 262 32.28 -22.04 7.26
CA GLN A 262 33.35 -22.24 8.26
C GLN A 262 33.47 -23.75 8.47
N GLN A 263 34.07 -24.45 7.49
CA GLN A 263 34.64 -25.76 7.78
C GLN A 263 35.74 -25.48 8.80
N LEU A 264 35.50 -25.89 10.03
CA LEU A 264 36.53 -26.06 11.03
C LEU A 264 37.59 -26.94 10.40
N ASP A 265 38.76 -26.36 10.08
CA ASP A 265 39.95 -27.17 9.90
C ASP A 265 40.15 -27.98 11.20
N PRO A 266 40.36 -29.30 11.09
CA PRO A 266 40.42 -30.21 12.23
C PRO A 266 41.57 -29.93 13.20
#